data_AF-A0A336N9T0-F1
#
_entry.id   AF-A0A336N9T0-F1
#
_cell.length_a   1.000
_cell.length_b   1.000
_cell.length_c   1.000
_cell.angle_alpha   90.00
_cell.angle_beta   90.00
_cell.angle_gamma   90.00
#
_symmetry.space_group_name_H-M   'P 1'
#
loop_
_entity.id
_entity.type
_entity.pdbx_description
1 polymer ?
#
loop_
_entity_poly.entity_id
_entity_poly.type
_entity_poly.pdbx_seq_one_letter_code
_entity_poly.pdbx_strand_id
1 'polypeptide(L)'
;MKYAFIDYENIHSLDNLNLHLYERIFLFLGANQPTIQLSEKFNDELNFTLITIKNIAKNNLDFHIAYYLGKMDMQTDKILSFVSFQKITAIRESVSLFRINVTRENVFC
;
A
#
# COMPACT_ATOMS: atom_id res chain seq x y z
N MET A 1 1.01 -14.56 -3.92
CA MET A 1 0.38 -13.86 -2.77
C MET A 1 0.26 -12.39 -3.17
N LYS A 2 -0.88 -11.75 -2.89
CA LYS A 2 -1.15 -10.37 -3.30
C LYS A 2 -1.15 -9.47 -2.07
N TYR A 3 -0.30 -8.44 -2.07
CA TYR A 3 -0.27 -7.43 -1.02
C TYR A 3 -0.72 -6.09 -1.59
N ALA A 4 -1.53 -5.37 -0.83
CA ALA A 4 -1.97 -4.02 -1.19
C ALA A 4 -1.15 -2.97 -0.42
N PHE A 5 -0.69 -1.95 -1.12
CA PHE A 5 0.00 -0.80 -0.56
C PHE A 5 -0.85 0.42 -0.87
N ILE A 6 -1.56 0.87 0.15
CA ILE A 6 -2.63 1.84 0.03
C ILE A 6 -2.18 3.15 0.63
N ASP A 7 -2.10 4.15 -0.22
CA ASP A 7 -1.97 5.54 0.20
C ASP A 7 -3.35 6.09 0.56
N TYR A 8 -3.66 6.07 1.85
CA TYR A 8 -4.95 6.56 2.34
C TYR A 8 -5.08 8.08 2.20
N GLU A 9 -3.97 8.82 2.21
CA GLU A 9 -3.96 10.28 2.02
C GLU A 9 -4.45 10.68 0.63
N ASN A 10 -4.37 9.80 -0.37
CA ASN A 10 -4.85 10.11 -1.71
C ASN A 10 -6.24 9.54 -2.02
N ILE A 11 -6.64 8.41 -1.43
CA ILE A 11 -7.94 7.79 -1.74
C ILE A 11 -9.05 8.15 -0.76
N HIS A 12 -8.69 8.55 0.48
CA HIS A 12 -9.58 8.97 1.57
C HIS A 12 -10.73 8.02 1.98
N SER A 13 -10.93 6.91 1.28
CA SER A 13 -11.90 5.85 1.57
C SER A 13 -11.41 4.52 1.00
N LEU A 14 -11.88 3.42 1.59
CA LEU A 14 -11.65 2.06 1.09
C LEU A 14 -12.85 1.48 0.31
N ASP A 15 -13.98 2.19 0.26
CA ASP A 15 -15.30 1.67 -0.16
C ASP A 15 -15.38 1.07 -1.59
N ASN A 16 -14.38 1.34 -2.44
CA ASN A 16 -14.33 0.87 -3.83
C ASN A 16 -13.20 -0.15 -4.07
N LEU A 17 -12.55 -0.63 -3.01
CA LEU A 17 -11.45 -1.58 -3.10
C LEU A 17 -11.92 -2.98 -2.71
N ASN A 18 -11.67 -3.96 -3.58
CA ASN A 18 -11.93 -5.35 -3.21
C ASN A 18 -10.79 -5.89 -2.33
N LEU A 19 -10.84 -5.55 -1.04
CA LEU A 19 -9.79 -5.83 -0.07
C LEU A 19 -9.55 -7.33 0.17
N HIS A 20 -10.57 -8.16 -0.07
CA HIS A 20 -10.50 -9.63 0.10
C HIS A 20 -9.54 -10.31 -0.89
N LEU A 21 -9.13 -9.61 -1.97
CA LEU A 21 -8.14 -10.13 -2.91
C LEU A 21 -6.72 -10.11 -2.35
N TYR A 22 -6.49 -9.42 -1.24
CA TYR A 22 -5.17 -9.21 -0.66
C TYR A 22 -5.02 -9.98 0.65
N GLU A 23 -3.91 -10.69 0.74
CA GLU A 23 -3.54 -11.43 1.95
C GLU A 23 -3.04 -10.50 3.06
N ARG A 24 -2.43 -9.37 2.67
CA ARG A 24 -1.98 -8.33 3.59
C ARG A 24 -2.16 -6.96 2.96
N ILE A 25 -2.69 -6.05 3.74
CA ILE A 25 -2.98 -4.68 3.33
C ILE A 25 -2.14 -3.73 4.20
N PHE A 26 -1.25 -2.98 3.56
CA PHE A 26 -0.46 -1.93 4.18
C PHE A 26 -1.13 -0.60 3.91
N LEU A 27 -1.62 0.03 4.97
CA LEU A 27 -2.31 1.31 4.89
C LEU A 27 -1.40 2.41 5.41
N PHE A 28 -1.05 3.35 4.54
CA PHE A 28 -0.16 4.46 4.87
C PHE A 28 -0.99 5.71 5.16
N LEU A 29 -0.76 6.29 6.33
CA LEU A 29 -1.37 7.54 6.76
C LEU A 29 -0.33 8.66 6.78
N GLY A 30 -0.63 9.74 6.07
CA GLY A 30 0.14 10.98 6.14
C GLY A 30 -0.02 11.67 7.50
N ALA A 31 0.95 12.51 7.85
CA ALA A 31 0.96 13.25 9.12
C ALA A 31 -0.28 14.12 9.35
N ASN A 32 -0.90 14.57 8.24
CA ASN A 32 -2.08 15.44 8.25
C ASN A 32 -3.42 14.66 8.34
N GLN A 33 -3.40 13.34 8.18
CA GLN A 33 -4.60 12.49 8.26
C GLN A 33 -4.34 11.28 9.16
N PRO A 34 -4.35 11.46 10.50
CA PRO A 34 -4.00 10.42 11.45
C PRO A 34 -5.15 9.41 11.71
N THR A 35 -6.33 9.65 11.15
CA THR A 35 -7.54 8.84 11.41
C THR A 35 -8.02 8.15 10.14
N ILE A 36 -8.44 6.90 10.29
CA ILE A 36 -9.11 6.12 9.22
C ILE A 36 -10.58 6.00 9.57
N GLN A 37 -11.42 6.15 8.56
CA GLN A 37 -12.82 5.77 8.65
C GLN A 37 -13.02 4.49 7.85
N LEU A 38 -13.56 3.47 8.52
CA LEU A 38 -13.96 2.21 7.92
C LEU A 38 -15.49 2.18 7.92
N SER A 39 -16.08 2.55 6.79
CA SER A 39 -17.54 2.54 6.55
C SER A 39 -18.05 1.17 6.12
N GLU A 40 -17.17 0.30 5.63
CA GLU A 40 -17.54 -1.00 5.08
C GLU A 40 -17.85 -2.05 6.16
N LYS A 41 -18.80 -2.94 5.83
CA LYS A 41 -19.04 -4.15 6.61
C LYS A 41 -18.09 -5.24 6.12
N PHE A 42 -17.06 -5.53 6.91
CA PHE A 42 -16.19 -6.67 6.68
C PHE A 42 -16.83 -7.94 7.22
N ASN A 43 -17.17 -8.88 6.33
CA ASN A 43 -17.75 -10.16 6.71
C ASN A 43 -16.69 -11.25 6.97
N ASP A 44 -15.46 -11.03 6.51
CA ASP A 44 -14.32 -11.93 6.65
C ASP A 44 -13.14 -11.24 7.36
N GLU A 45 -12.17 -12.03 7.82
CA GLU A 45 -10.93 -11.51 8.42
C GLU A 45 -10.07 -10.78 7.37
N LEU A 46 -9.62 -9.56 7.71
CA LEU A 46 -8.71 -8.76 6.91
C LEU A 46 -7.42 -8.46 7.69
N ASN A 47 -6.27 -8.67 7.07
CA ASN A 47 -4.98 -8.43 7.68
C ASN A 47 -4.45 -7.04 7.32
N PHE A 48 -4.73 -6.06 8.18
CA PHE A 48 -4.24 -4.70 8.06
C PHE A 48 -2.95 -4.46 8.84
N THR A 49 -2.00 -3.79 8.19
CA THR A 49 -0.85 -3.16 8.84
C THR A 49 -0.95 -1.66 8.63
N LEU A 50 -1.18 -0.93 9.72
CA LEU A 50 -1.26 0.52 9.71
C LEU A 50 0.12 1.16 9.88
N ILE A 51 0.47 2.08 8.98
CA ILE A 51 1.76 2.78 8.97
C ILE A 51 1.50 4.28 9.00
N THR A 52 1.71 4.92 10.15
CA THR A 52 1.57 6.37 10.30
C THR A 52 2.89 7.09 10.08
N ILE A 53 2.92 7.98 9.10
CA ILE A 53 4.10 8.79 8.76
C ILE A 53 4.02 10.09 9.55
N LYS A 54 4.93 10.28 10.50
CA LYS A 54 4.88 11.40 11.47
C LYS A 54 5.35 12.74 10.90
N ASN A 55 6.18 12.72 9.87
CA ASN A 55 6.83 13.94 9.35
C ASN A 55 6.35 14.23 7.93
N ILE A 56 6.16 15.51 7.63
CA ILE A 56 5.86 15.98 6.27
C ILE A 56 7.18 16.29 5.59
N ALA A 57 7.50 15.55 4.54
CA ALA A 57 8.64 15.83 3.68
C ALA A 57 8.30 15.45 2.24
N LYS A 58 9.00 16.06 1.28
CA LYS A 58 8.82 15.75 -0.14
C LYS A 58 9.12 14.26 -0.39
N ASN A 59 8.22 13.56 -1.08
CA ASN A 59 8.31 12.13 -1.41
C ASN A 59 8.37 11.19 -0.19
N ASN A 60 8.03 11.66 1.02
CA ASN A 60 8.19 10.85 2.23
C ASN A 60 7.40 9.54 2.18
N LEU A 61 6.18 9.59 1.63
CA LEU A 61 5.36 8.41 1.46
C LEU A 61 5.95 7.42 0.45
N ASP A 62 6.45 7.91 -0.70
CA ASP A 62 7.11 7.06 -1.70
C ASP A 62 8.30 6.30 -1.08
N PHE A 63 9.08 6.96 -0.22
CA PHE A 63 10.19 6.33 0.51
C PHE A 63 9.71 5.23 1.46
N HIS A 64 8.63 5.48 2.20
CA HIS A 64 8.07 4.46 3.10
C HIS A 64 7.53 3.28 2.31
N ILE A 65 6.82 3.51 1.21
CA ILE A 65 6.33 2.43 0.34
C ILE A 65 7.52 1.62 -0.21
N ALA A 66 8.56 2.28 -0.75
CA ALA A 66 9.75 1.60 -1.27
C ALA A 66 10.47 0.76 -0.19
N TYR A 67 10.62 1.30 1.02
CA TYR A 67 11.19 0.59 2.15
C TYR A 67 10.38 -0.66 2.51
N TYR A 68 9.05 -0.55 2.62
CA TYR A 68 8.21 -1.69 2.96
C TYR A 68 8.14 -2.72 1.84
N LEU A 69 8.19 -2.30 0.57
CA LEU A 69 8.29 -3.22 -0.57
C LEU A 69 9.57 -4.07 -0.48
N GLY A 70 10.72 -3.44 -0.30
CA GLY A 70 11.99 -4.16 -0.14
C GLY A 70 12.03 -5.05 1.10
N LYS A 71 11.48 -4.57 2.23
CA LYS A 71 11.35 -5.36 3.46
C LYS A 71 10.49 -6.61 3.22
N MET A 72 9.37 -6.50 2.51
CA MET A 72 8.50 -7.63 2.22
C MET A 72 9.15 -8.62 1.25
N ASP A 73 9.86 -8.14 0.22
CA ASP A 73 10.63 -8.99 -0.70
C ASP A 73 11.68 -9.83 0.04
N MET A 74 12.37 -9.25 1.04
CA MET A 74 13.35 -9.98 1.85
C MET A 74 12.75 -11.00 2.83
N GLN A 75 11.50 -10.80 3.25
CA GLN A 75 10.85 -11.63 4.28
C GLN A 75 10.03 -12.79 3.71
N THR A 76 9.96 -12.90 2.38
CA THR A 76 9.13 -13.89 1.68
C THR A 76 9.96 -14.66 0.66
N ASP A 77 9.79 -15.98 0.60
CA ASP A 77 10.45 -16.80 -0.42
C ASP A 77 9.66 -16.83 -1.75
N LYS A 78 8.52 -16.14 -1.82
CA LYS A 78 7.58 -16.20 -2.96
C LYS A 78 7.53 -14.87 -3.72
N ILE A 79 7.30 -14.97 -5.03
CA ILE A 79 7.00 -13.80 -5.88
C ILE A 79 5.75 -13.09 -5.33
N LEU A 80 5.91 -11.83 -4.94
CA LEU A 80 4.83 -10.98 -4.47
C LEU A 80 4.25 -10.16 -5.62
N SER A 81 2.92 -10.08 -5.64
CA SER A 81 2.18 -9.14 -6.47
C SER A 81 1.76 -7.96 -5.61
N PHE A 82 2.27 -6.78 -5.92
CA PHE A 82 1.93 -5.56 -5.23
C PHE A 82 0.96 -4.73 -6.04
N VAL A 83 -0.13 -4.32 -5.41
CA VAL A 83 -1.03 -3.31 -5.97
C VAL A 83 -0.78 -2.00 -5.25
N SER A 84 -0.36 -0.99 -6.02
CA SER A 84 -0.31 0.39 -5.55
C SER A 84 -1.41 1.20 -6.23
N PHE A 85 -2.08 2.01 -5.42
CA PHE A 85 -3.10 2.94 -5.86
C PHE A 85 -2.55 4.36 -6.13
N GLN A 86 -1.25 4.58 -5.89
CA GLN A 86 -0.57 5.85 -6.13
C GLN A 86 0.24 5.82 -7.44
N LYS A 87 0.52 7.01 -8.01
CA LYS A 87 1.47 7.16 -9.13
C LYS A 87 2.90 7.05 -8.62
N ILE A 88 3.39 5.83 -8.42
CA ILE A 88 4.76 5.65 -7.94
C ILE A 88 5.75 5.62 -9.11
N THR A 89 6.27 6.80 -9.45
CA THR A 89 7.25 6.95 -10.54
C THR A 89 8.64 6.49 -10.09
N ALA A 90 9.01 6.77 -8.84
CA ALA A 90 10.33 6.43 -8.28
C ALA A 90 10.53 4.92 -8.08
N ILE A 91 9.47 4.16 -7.81
CA ILE A 91 9.57 2.72 -7.51
C ILE A 91 9.73 1.90 -8.79
N ARG A 92 9.21 2.34 -9.94
CA ARG A 92 9.28 1.58 -11.19
C ARG A 92 10.71 1.23 -11.61
N GLU A 93 11.66 2.12 -11.38
CA GLU A 93 13.07 1.86 -11.68
C GLU A 93 13.69 0.88 -10.67
N SER A 94 13.37 1.04 -9.38
CA SER A 94 13.85 0.16 -8.31
C SER A 94 13.23 -1.24 -8.32
N VAL A 95 12.03 -1.41 -8.88
CA VAL A 95 11.33 -2.72 -8.98
C VAL A 95 12.10 -3.73 -9.82
N SER A 96 12.91 -3.28 -10.78
CA SER A 96 13.80 -4.15 -11.56
C SER A 96 14.85 -4.89 -10.70
N LEU A 97 15.11 -4.40 -9.48
CA LEU A 97 16.07 -4.98 -8.54
C LEU A 97 15.45 -5.99 -7.57
N PHE A 98 14.11 -6.07 -7.51
CA PHE A 98 13.38 -6.92 -6.57
C PHE A 98 12.67 -8.06 -7.30
N ARG A 99 12.40 -9.18 -6.62
CA ARG A 99 11.68 -10.34 -7.19
C ARG A 99 10.15 -10.12 -7.19
N ILE A 100 9.72 -8.93 -7.58
CA ILE A 100 8.36 -8.45 -7.33
C ILE A 100 7.69 -7.98 -8.62
N ASN A 101 6.40 -8.31 -8.75
CA ASN A 101 5.56 -7.75 -9.80
C ASN A 101 4.72 -6.62 -9.19
N VAL A 102 5.00 -5.37 -9.60
CA VAL A 102 4.21 -4.21 -9.18
C VAL A 102 3.20 -3.86 -10.27
N THR A 103 1.93 -3.98 -9.93
CA THR A 103 0.80 -3.56 -10.75
C THR A 103 0.19 -2.30 -10.15
N ARG A 104 -0.16 -1.35 -11.00
CA ARG A 104 -0.94 -0.18 -10.58
C ARG A 104 -2.41 -0.47 -10.83
N GLU A 105 -3.24 -0.28 -9.83
CA GLU A 105 -4.68 -0.21 -10.03
C GLU A 105 -5.09 1.26 -10.01
N ASN A 106 -5.84 1.67 -11.02
CA ASN A 106 -6.43 3.00 -11.04
C ASN A 106 -7.70 2.94 -10.19
N VAL A 107 -7.68 3.53 -9.00
CA VAL A 107 -8.91 3.82 -8.27
C VAL A 107 -9.49 5.08 -8.88
N PHE A 108 -10.69 4.97 -9.43
CA PHE A 108 -11.50 6.14 -9.76
C PHE A 108 -12.25 6.51 -8.48
N CYS A 109 -11.65 7.37 -7.66
CA CYS A 109 -12.36 8.09 -6.60
C CYS A 109 -12.81 9.45 -7.13
#